data_AF-A0A918E241-F1
#
_entry.id   AF-A0A918E241-F1
#
_cell.length_a   1.000
_cell.length_b   1.000
_cell.length_c   1.000
_cell.angle_alpha   90.00
_cell.angle_beta   90.00
_cell.angle_gamma   90.00
#
_symmetry.space_group_name_H-M   'P 1'
#
loop_
_entity.id
_entity.type
_entity.pdbx_description
1 polymer ?
#
loop_
_entity_poly.entity_id
_entity_poly.type
_entity_poly.pdbx_seq_one_letter_code
_entity_poly.pdbx_strand_id
1 'polypeptide(L)'
;MTSTPRLDSLTAGGTNDVFDGIRLADGHVLTLKTRPGADTAEEVFLYAGLTAPDTEAWENEDQWEEWLTGGNLGEGSLYVDVPVEAVRDLIVQHGGEHDDQEPAPESTGKTDEGETAEVAATRALAEWITTSQTSPDPMTQLADLHGAFEIGYSADEVRSVFGRIAEEGGPYLVCVWDYADEYGFGGNSQFYAEGEDGGLFEVQPDLHLWLSGQQETPGPLDTWVCAPVAEPTEFPVSDDFHNYARVDRTDD
;
A
#
# COMPACT_ATOMS: atom_id res chain seq x y z
N MET A 1 10.46 19.49 -7.27
CA MET A 1 9.93 19.79 -5.93
C MET A 1 8.52 19.28 -5.93
N THR A 2 8.31 18.12 -5.32
CA THR A 2 6.97 17.60 -5.04
C THR A 2 6.35 18.55 -4.01
N SER A 3 5.12 19.01 -4.26
CA SER A 3 4.43 19.96 -3.37
C SER A 3 3.99 19.23 -2.11
N THR A 4 4.15 19.85 -0.92
CA THR A 4 3.67 19.30 0.36
C THR A 4 2.66 20.26 1.01
N PRO A 5 1.50 20.49 0.37
CA PRO A 5 0.54 21.51 0.78
C PRO A 5 -0.05 21.27 2.19
N ARG A 6 -0.24 20.01 2.61
CA ARG A 6 -0.73 19.67 3.95
C ARG A 6 0.32 19.99 4.99
N LEU A 7 1.57 19.56 4.80
CA LEU A 7 2.68 19.91 5.70
C LEU A 7 2.85 21.44 5.80
N ASP A 8 2.82 22.14 4.68
CA ASP A 8 2.92 23.62 4.64
C ASP A 8 1.76 24.28 5.40
N SER A 9 0.54 23.74 5.29
CA SER A 9 -0.61 24.22 6.05
C SER A 9 -0.46 23.98 7.56
N LEU A 10 -0.02 22.78 7.97
CA LEU A 10 0.12 22.42 9.38
C LEU A 10 1.25 23.21 10.05
N THR A 11 2.36 23.42 9.35
CA THR A 11 3.46 24.23 9.85
C THR A 11 3.11 25.71 9.92
N ALA A 12 2.36 26.24 8.95
CA ALA A 12 1.88 27.63 9.01
C ALA A 12 0.84 27.87 10.12
N GLY A 13 -0.09 26.93 10.30
CA GLY A 13 -1.22 27.05 11.23
C GLY A 13 -0.96 26.52 12.64
N GLY A 14 0.04 25.65 12.80
CA GLY A 14 0.20 24.81 13.98
C GLY A 14 -0.89 23.74 14.12
N THR A 15 -0.71 22.83 15.06
CA THR A 15 -1.68 21.75 15.34
C THR A 15 -2.44 21.94 16.65
N ASN A 16 -2.35 23.11 17.28
CA ASN A 16 -3.01 23.42 18.57
C ASN A 16 -2.71 22.40 19.69
N ASP A 17 -1.45 21.97 19.79
CA ASP A 17 -0.97 20.97 20.77
C ASP A 17 -1.61 19.58 20.64
N VAL A 18 -2.34 19.29 19.55
CA VAL A 18 -2.82 17.94 19.23
C VAL A 18 -2.07 17.36 18.02
N PHE A 19 -2.09 16.05 17.85
CA PHE A 19 -1.58 15.40 16.64
C PHE A 19 -2.54 15.63 15.46
N ASP A 20 -1.97 15.95 14.30
CA ASP A 20 -2.69 15.99 13.02
C ASP A 20 -1.96 15.12 11.99
N GLY A 21 -2.73 14.53 11.07
CA GLY A 21 -2.28 13.52 10.13
C GLY A 21 -1.88 14.08 8.76
N ILE A 22 -0.91 13.42 8.15
CA ILE A 22 -0.57 13.55 6.73
C ILE A 22 -0.62 12.15 6.12
N ARG A 23 -1.45 11.98 5.09
CA ARG A 23 -1.49 10.74 4.30
C ARG A 23 -0.48 10.86 3.15
N LEU A 24 0.33 9.82 2.97
CA LEU A 24 1.35 9.73 1.93
C LEU A 24 0.79 9.04 0.68
N ALA A 25 1.40 9.30 -0.48
CA ALA A 25 0.93 8.80 -1.76
C ALA A 25 0.92 7.26 -1.86
N ASP A 26 1.76 6.59 -1.06
CA ASP A 26 1.82 5.13 -0.96
C ASP A 26 0.83 4.53 0.07
N GLY A 27 -0.08 5.35 0.62
CA GLY A 27 -1.12 4.93 1.55
C GLY A 27 -0.71 4.94 3.02
N HIS A 28 0.57 5.15 3.34
CA HIS A 28 1.00 5.29 4.73
C HIS A 28 0.53 6.62 5.33
N VAL A 29 0.52 6.69 6.65
CA VAL A 29 0.16 7.88 7.41
C VAL A 29 1.27 8.18 8.39
N LEU A 30 1.63 9.45 8.53
CA LEU A 30 2.37 9.97 9.67
C LEU A 30 1.51 11.01 10.39
N THR A 31 1.74 11.19 11.68
CA THR A 31 1.13 12.30 12.42
C THR A 31 2.22 13.20 12.97
N LEU A 32 1.93 14.48 13.10
CA LEU A 32 2.83 15.42 13.74
C LEU A 32 2.08 16.38 14.64
N LYS A 33 2.84 16.95 15.57
CA LYS A 33 2.44 18.07 16.41
C LYS A 33 3.47 19.18 16.22
N THR A 34 2.99 20.37 15.88
CA THR A 34 3.88 21.50 15.63
C THR A 34 3.22 22.81 16.01
N ARG A 35 4.06 23.80 16.31
CA ARG A 35 3.62 25.17 16.58
C ARG A 35 3.56 25.98 15.28
N PRO A 36 2.69 26.99 15.21
CA PRO A 36 2.61 27.85 14.04
C PRO A 36 3.96 28.52 13.75
N GLY A 37 4.48 28.29 12.55
CA GLY A 37 5.75 28.83 12.05
C GLY A 37 7.01 28.22 12.65
N ALA A 38 6.93 27.03 13.27
CA ALA A 38 8.10 26.34 13.79
C ALA A 38 8.90 25.67 12.67
N ASP A 39 10.24 25.73 12.79
CA ASP A 39 11.16 25.05 11.87
C ASP A 39 11.37 23.56 12.24
N THR A 40 10.87 23.14 13.41
CA THR A 40 10.84 21.77 13.90
C THR A 40 9.42 21.38 14.32
N ALA A 41 9.04 20.14 14.04
CA ALA A 41 7.90 19.50 14.68
C ALA A 41 8.31 19.09 16.11
N GLU A 42 7.42 19.32 17.06
CA GLU A 42 7.66 18.95 18.46
C GLU A 42 7.66 17.44 18.61
N GLU A 43 6.69 16.78 17.97
CA GLU A 43 6.49 15.33 17.98
C GLU A 43 6.09 14.89 16.56
N VAL A 44 6.68 13.80 16.08
CA VAL A 44 6.33 13.14 14.82
C VAL A 44 6.20 11.65 15.08
N PHE A 45 5.02 11.09 14.85
CA PHE A 45 4.77 9.67 15.01
C PHE A 45 4.73 8.99 13.63
N LEU A 46 5.58 7.99 13.46
CA LEU A 46 5.62 7.13 12.30
C LEU A 46 4.90 5.83 12.62
N TYR A 47 3.83 5.53 11.89
CA TYR A 47 3.09 4.29 12.06
C TYR A 47 3.79 3.11 11.37
N ALA A 48 3.40 1.89 11.73
CA ALA A 48 3.87 0.66 11.08
C ALA A 48 3.87 0.78 9.54
N GLY A 49 4.98 0.35 8.93
CA GLY A 49 5.25 0.50 7.49
C GLY A 49 6.14 1.71 7.16
N LEU A 50 6.20 2.72 8.03
CA LEU A 50 7.15 3.83 7.91
C LEU A 50 8.42 3.58 8.72
N THR A 51 9.57 3.75 8.07
CA THR A 51 10.88 3.67 8.73
C THR A 51 11.51 5.05 8.73
N ALA A 52 11.94 5.53 9.89
CA ALA A 52 12.68 6.77 9.97
C ALA A 52 14.00 6.67 9.18
N PRO A 53 14.34 7.69 8.35
CA PRO A 53 15.63 7.76 7.69
C PRO A 53 16.78 7.78 8.70
N ASP A 54 17.85 7.03 8.42
CA ASP A 54 19.08 6.98 9.22
C ASP A 54 19.88 8.30 9.08
N THR A 55 19.42 9.33 9.78
CA THR A 55 19.98 10.69 9.77
C THR A 55 19.82 11.34 11.15
N GLU A 56 20.66 12.34 11.44
CA GLU A 56 20.64 13.07 12.72
C GLU A 56 19.26 13.67 13.06
N ALA A 57 18.43 13.96 12.05
CA ALA A 57 17.09 14.51 12.22
C ALA A 57 16.11 13.56 12.92
N TRP A 58 16.38 12.25 12.92
CA TRP A 58 15.50 11.21 13.47
C TRP A 58 16.16 10.42 14.60
N GLU A 59 17.24 10.92 15.20
CA GLU A 59 17.94 10.23 16.29
C GLU A 59 17.21 10.33 17.64
N ASN A 60 16.35 11.34 17.81
CA ASN A 60 15.62 11.59 19.05
C ASN A 60 14.31 10.80 19.10
N GLU A 61 14.42 9.47 19.11
CA GLU A 61 13.26 8.59 19.34
C GLU A 61 12.83 8.67 20.82
N ASP A 62 11.60 9.10 21.06
CA ASP A 62 11.02 9.09 22.40
C ASP A 62 10.29 7.75 22.65
N GLN A 63 11.05 6.81 23.18
CA GLN A 63 10.57 5.47 23.55
C GLN A 63 9.64 5.48 24.79
N TRP A 64 9.35 6.64 25.40
CA TRP A 64 8.68 6.73 26.70
C TRP A 64 7.20 7.17 26.61
N GLU A 65 6.74 7.73 25.48
CA GLU A 65 5.35 8.19 25.33
C GLU A 65 4.32 7.07 25.07
N GLU A 66 4.73 5.92 24.51
CA GLU A 66 3.87 4.74 24.39
C GLU A 66 3.28 4.32 25.76
N TRP A 67 4.04 4.53 26.83
CA TRP A 67 3.67 4.14 28.18
C TRP A 67 2.80 5.19 28.91
N LEU A 68 2.93 6.48 28.59
CA LEU A 68 2.24 7.56 29.32
C LEU A 68 0.88 7.95 28.72
N THR A 69 0.66 7.71 27.43
CA THR A 69 -0.60 8.07 26.73
C THR A 69 -1.71 7.03 26.87
N GLY A 70 -1.49 5.94 27.63
CA GLY A 70 -2.50 4.93 27.87
C GLY A 70 -2.75 3.98 26.69
N GLY A 71 -1.78 3.88 25.77
CA GLY A 71 -1.67 2.82 24.78
C GLY A 71 -2.83 2.75 23.80
N ASN A 72 -2.89 3.64 22.80
CA ASN A 72 -3.62 3.34 21.56
C ASN A 72 -3.24 4.24 20.37
N LEU A 73 -1.94 4.43 20.10
CA LEU A 73 -1.49 5.03 18.82
C LEU A 73 -1.01 3.96 17.81
N GLY A 74 -1.36 2.68 18.00
CA GLY A 74 -0.91 1.59 17.12
C GLY A 74 0.56 1.24 17.29
N GLU A 75 1.05 0.24 16.55
CA GLU A 75 2.49 -0.06 16.47
C GLU A 75 3.18 1.05 15.66
N GLY A 76 4.19 1.72 16.23
CA GLY A 76 4.91 2.81 15.58
C GLY A 76 6.04 3.39 16.44
N SER A 77 6.76 4.38 15.90
CA SER A 77 7.86 5.07 16.58
C SER A 77 7.59 6.57 16.65
N LEU A 78 7.79 7.16 17.84
CA LEU A 78 7.67 8.59 18.07
C LEU A 78 9.04 9.24 18.08
N TYR A 79 9.17 10.35 17.36
CA TYR A 79 10.38 11.17 17.29
C TYR A 79 10.08 12.60 17.73
N VAL A 80 10.99 13.20 18.48
CA VAL A 80 10.84 14.56 18.99
C VAL A 80 11.85 15.52 18.37
N ASP A 81 11.46 16.79 18.27
CA ASP A 81 12.29 17.87 17.71
C ASP A 81 12.76 17.62 16.26
N VAL A 82 11.92 16.99 15.43
CA VAL A 82 12.25 16.65 14.04
C VAL A 82 12.17 17.89 13.15
N PRO A 83 13.21 18.26 12.39
CA PRO A 83 13.17 19.37 11.43
C PRO A 83 12.04 19.20 10.40
N VAL A 84 11.30 20.28 10.12
CA VAL A 84 10.19 20.26 9.14
C VAL A 84 10.67 19.80 7.76
N GLU A 85 11.88 20.19 7.36
CA GLU A 85 12.47 19.76 6.10
C GLU A 85 12.75 18.25 6.07
N ALA A 86 13.09 17.62 7.21
CA ALA A 86 13.26 16.17 7.28
C ALA A 86 11.93 15.43 7.14
N VAL A 87 10.84 15.99 7.68
CA VAL A 87 9.47 15.48 7.45
C VAL A 87 9.08 15.62 5.97
N ARG A 88 9.42 16.77 5.35
CA ARG A 88 9.19 17.01 3.92
C ARG A 88 9.94 16.00 3.06
N ASP A 89 11.21 15.73 3.37
CA ASP A 89 12.03 14.75 2.65
C ASP A 89 11.44 13.33 2.76
N LEU A 90 10.95 12.95 3.95
CA LEU A 90 10.24 11.68 4.14
C LEU A 90 8.98 11.60 3.27
N ILE A 91 8.15 12.64 3.27
CA ILE A 91 6.96 12.70 2.42
C ILE A 91 7.33 12.52 0.94
N VAL A 92 8.38 13.19 0.47
CA VAL A 92 8.86 13.07 -0.92
C VAL A 92 9.38 11.66 -1.23
N GLN A 93 10.07 11.01 -0.28
CA GLN A 93 10.54 9.63 -0.42
C GLN A 93 9.37 8.66 -0.63
N HIS A 94 8.22 8.92 -0.02
CA HIS A 94 6.99 8.13 -0.14
C HIS A 94 6.06 8.61 -1.25
N GLY A 95 6.61 9.26 -2.30
CA GLY A 95 5.85 9.68 -3.49
C GLY A 95 5.10 11.01 -3.35
N GLY A 96 5.18 11.66 -2.19
CA GLY A 96 4.49 12.91 -1.89
C GLY A 96 3.29 12.72 -0.95
N GLU A 97 2.51 13.78 -0.81
CA GLU A 97 1.23 13.72 -0.11
C GLU A 97 0.18 13.05 -1.01
N HIS A 98 -0.70 12.24 -0.42
CA HIS A 98 -1.85 11.69 -1.12
C HIS A 98 -2.81 12.81 -1.59
N ASP A 99 -3.45 12.65 -2.75
CA ASP A 99 -4.38 13.65 -3.29
C ASP A 99 -5.60 13.85 -2.37
N ASP A 100 -6.09 12.77 -1.78
CA ASP A 100 -7.13 12.79 -0.75
C ASP A 100 -6.53 12.98 0.64
N GLN A 101 -6.23 14.24 0.98
CA GLN A 101 -6.05 14.66 2.37
C GLN A 101 -7.43 14.85 3.00
N GLU A 102 -8.17 13.77 3.24
CA GLU A 102 -9.38 13.89 4.06
C GLU A 102 -8.97 14.51 5.40
N PRO A 103 -9.58 15.64 5.81
CA PRO A 103 -9.26 16.23 7.08
C PRO A 103 -9.56 15.21 8.16
N ALA A 104 -8.65 15.04 9.13
CA ALA A 104 -8.97 14.34 10.36
C ALA A 104 -10.34 14.88 10.84
N PRO A 105 -11.29 14.00 11.21
CA PRO A 105 -12.64 14.43 11.55
C PRO A 105 -12.54 15.57 12.57
N GLU A 106 -13.05 16.75 12.19
CA GLU A 106 -13.15 17.86 13.13
C GLU A 106 -13.80 17.31 14.37
N SER A 107 -13.20 17.55 15.54
CA SER A 107 -13.80 17.27 16.84
C SER A 107 -15.17 17.95 16.86
N THR A 108 -16.21 17.26 16.42
CA THR A 108 -17.58 17.72 16.58
C THR A 108 -17.78 17.68 18.07
N GLY A 109 -17.72 18.84 18.71
CA GLY A 109 -17.74 19.07 20.15
C GLY A 109 -19.01 18.56 20.84
N LYS A 110 -19.26 17.26 20.77
CA LYS A 110 -20.03 16.47 21.72
C LYS A 110 -19.02 15.69 22.54
N THR A 111 -18.31 16.42 23.40
CA THR A 111 -17.74 15.85 24.60
C THR A 111 -18.88 15.20 25.37
N ASP A 112 -18.88 13.88 25.50
CA ASP A 112 -19.58 13.25 26.62
C ASP A 112 -19.05 13.93 27.89
N GLU A 113 -19.96 14.27 28.81
CA GLU A 113 -19.63 15.02 30.03
C GLU A 113 -18.53 14.29 30.83
N GLY A 114 -17.26 14.71 30.63
CA GLY A 114 -16.08 14.13 31.28
C GLY A 114 -14.88 13.86 30.38
N GLU A 115 -15.04 13.87 29.04
CA GLU A 115 -13.94 13.64 28.09
C GLU A 115 -13.29 14.98 27.68
N THR A 116 -11.95 15.09 27.79
CA THR A 116 -11.25 16.30 27.34
C THR A 116 -11.20 16.34 25.81
N ALA A 117 -11.09 17.55 25.22
CA ALA A 117 -10.96 17.71 23.78
C ALA A 117 -9.76 16.93 23.20
N GLU A 118 -8.69 16.80 24.00
CA GLU A 118 -7.51 16.00 23.70
C GLU A 118 -7.84 14.51 23.56
N VAL A 119 -8.54 13.91 24.53
CA VAL A 119 -8.92 12.48 24.47
C VAL A 119 -9.86 12.21 23.29
N ALA A 120 -10.79 13.13 23.02
CA ALA A 120 -11.67 13.02 21.86
C ALA A 120 -10.91 13.12 20.53
N ALA A 121 -9.92 14.01 20.42
CA ALA A 121 -9.05 14.13 19.25
C ALA A 121 -8.20 12.88 19.05
N THR A 122 -7.60 12.35 20.12
CA THR A 122 -6.80 11.12 20.08
C THR A 122 -7.64 9.92 19.63
N ARG A 123 -8.88 9.76 20.12
CA ARG A 123 -9.77 8.69 19.65
C ARG A 123 -10.16 8.86 18.19
N ALA A 124 -10.54 10.07 17.78
CA ALA A 124 -10.95 10.34 16.41
C ALA A 124 -9.79 10.14 15.42
N LEU A 125 -8.57 10.49 15.84
CA LEU A 125 -7.35 10.20 15.12
C LEU A 125 -7.08 8.69 15.07
N ALA A 126 -7.19 7.96 16.19
CA ALA A 126 -7.03 6.51 16.22
C ALA A 126 -8.06 5.78 15.34
N GLU A 127 -9.31 6.24 15.29
CA GLU A 127 -10.34 5.73 14.39
C GLU A 127 -10.03 6.05 12.92
N TRP A 128 -9.53 7.26 12.63
CA TRP A 128 -9.12 7.67 11.29
C TRP A 128 -7.88 6.91 10.80
N ILE A 129 -6.89 6.71 11.67
CA ILE A 129 -5.71 5.88 11.43
C ILE A 129 -6.12 4.45 11.18
N THR A 130 -6.96 3.88 12.05
CA THR A 130 -7.47 2.52 11.86
C THR A 130 -8.16 2.45 10.51
N THR A 131 -9.12 3.32 10.21
CA THR A 131 -9.82 3.35 8.91
C THR A 131 -8.86 3.54 7.73
N SER A 132 -7.76 4.28 7.90
CA SER A 132 -6.73 4.50 6.89
C SER A 132 -5.73 3.34 6.74
N GLN A 133 -5.52 2.56 7.80
CA GLN A 133 -4.64 1.39 7.88
C GLN A 133 -5.40 0.05 7.79
N THR A 134 -6.73 0.06 7.71
CA THR A 134 -7.56 -1.15 7.57
C THR A 134 -7.71 -1.57 6.11
N SER A 135 -6.75 -1.22 5.25
CA SER A 135 -6.40 -2.14 4.17
C SER A 135 -5.36 -3.06 4.77
N PRO A 136 -5.73 -4.28 5.23
CA PRO A 136 -4.74 -5.22 5.73
C PRO A 136 -3.67 -5.36 4.65
N ASP A 137 -2.39 -5.33 5.06
CA ASP A 137 -1.26 -5.48 4.13
C ASP A 137 -1.60 -6.56 3.09
N PRO A 138 -1.72 -6.18 1.80
CA PRO A 138 -2.12 -7.09 0.73
C PRO A 138 -1.36 -8.40 0.77
N MET A 139 -0.07 -8.36 1.13
CA MET A 139 0.76 -9.55 1.22
C MET A 139 0.33 -10.51 2.33
N THR A 140 -0.11 -9.99 3.47
CA THR A 140 -0.68 -10.79 4.56
C THR A 140 -2.00 -11.45 4.14
N GLN A 141 -2.83 -10.75 3.34
CA GLN A 141 -4.11 -11.30 2.85
C GLN A 141 -3.95 -12.34 1.75
N LEU A 142 -2.82 -12.30 1.03
CA LEU A 142 -2.49 -13.22 -0.05
C LEU A 142 -1.62 -14.40 0.41
N ALA A 143 -1.18 -14.44 1.67
CA ALA A 143 -0.23 -15.42 2.18
C ALA A 143 -0.66 -16.90 1.98
N ASP A 144 -1.96 -17.17 1.99
CA ASP A 144 -2.51 -18.52 1.77
C ASP A 144 -2.50 -18.96 0.30
N LEU A 145 -2.18 -18.08 -0.65
CA LEU A 145 -1.96 -18.43 -2.05
C LEU A 145 -0.58 -19.05 -2.31
N HIS A 146 0.32 -19.05 -1.32
CA HIS A 146 1.60 -19.73 -1.41
C HIS A 146 1.41 -21.22 -1.75
N GLY A 147 2.06 -21.68 -2.82
CA GLY A 147 1.92 -23.07 -3.27
C GLY A 147 0.59 -23.41 -3.93
N ALA A 148 -0.29 -22.44 -4.22
CA ALA A 148 -1.56 -22.68 -4.90
C ALA A 148 -1.40 -23.44 -6.23
N PHE A 149 -0.23 -23.32 -6.87
CA PHE A 149 0.13 -23.92 -8.15
C PHE A 149 1.19 -25.04 -8.02
N GLU A 150 1.44 -25.58 -6.81
CA GLU A 150 2.48 -26.59 -6.54
C GLU A 150 2.36 -27.83 -7.45
N ILE A 151 1.13 -28.27 -7.72
CA ILE A 151 0.85 -29.47 -8.55
C ILE A 151 0.42 -29.12 -9.99
N GLY A 152 0.66 -27.87 -10.40
CA GLY A 152 0.10 -27.30 -11.62
C GLY A 152 -1.20 -26.54 -11.35
N TYR A 153 -1.81 -26.02 -12.42
CA TYR A 153 -3.00 -25.19 -12.35
C TYR A 153 -3.83 -25.28 -13.62
N SER A 154 -5.13 -25.07 -13.45
CA SER A 154 -6.14 -24.93 -14.50
C SER A 154 -6.51 -23.47 -14.73
N ALA A 155 -7.23 -23.18 -15.82
CA ALA A 155 -7.75 -21.84 -16.11
C ALA A 155 -8.68 -21.30 -15.02
N ASP A 156 -9.45 -22.19 -14.36
CA ASP A 156 -10.35 -21.82 -13.26
C ASP A 156 -9.55 -21.44 -12.00
N GLU A 157 -8.50 -22.19 -11.67
CA GLU A 157 -7.60 -21.87 -10.56
C GLU A 157 -6.86 -20.55 -10.82
N VAL A 158 -6.39 -20.33 -12.05
CA VAL A 158 -5.81 -19.04 -12.46
C VAL A 158 -6.80 -17.90 -12.22
N ARG A 159 -8.05 -18.05 -12.67
CA ARG A 159 -9.09 -17.03 -12.49
C ARG A 159 -9.33 -16.73 -11.01
N SER A 160 -9.42 -17.76 -10.19
CA SER A 160 -9.66 -17.60 -8.75
C SER A 160 -8.48 -16.93 -8.05
N VAL A 161 -7.24 -17.31 -8.37
CA VAL A 161 -6.04 -16.79 -7.72
C VAL A 161 -5.76 -15.37 -8.18
N PHE A 162 -5.80 -15.10 -9.48
CA PHE A 162 -5.49 -13.77 -10.03
C PHE A 162 -6.60 -12.75 -9.73
N GLY A 163 -7.86 -13.19 -9.74
CA GLY A 163 -8.98 -12.36 -9.31
C GLY A 163 -8.80 -11.91 -7.85
N ARG A 164 -8.42 -12.83 -6.96
CA ARG A 164 -8.14 -12.49 -5.57
C ARG A 164 -6.94 -11.54 -5.41
N ILE A 165 -5.86 -11.74 -6.16
CA ILE A 165 -4.72 -10.82 -6.15
C ILE A 165 -5.17 -9.40 -6.51
N ALA A 166 -5.99 -9.25 -7.56
CA ALA A 166 -6.51 -7.94 -7.95
C ALA A 166 -7.47 -7.34 -6.91
N GLU A 167 -8.34 -8.15 -6.29
CA GLU A 167 -9.26 -7.73 -5.23
C GLU A 167 -8.52 -7.19 -3.99
N GLU A 168 -7.35 -7.74 -3.68
CA GLU A 168 -6.52 -7.30 -2.55
C GLU A 168 -5.56 -6.15 -2.89
N GLY A 169 -5.73 -5.50 -4.06
CA GLY A 169 -4.92 -4.36 -4.48
C GLY A 169 -3.61 -4.74 -5.20
N GLY A 170 -3.47 -6.00 -5.59
CA GLY A 170 -2.42 -6.48 -6.49
C GLY A 170 -2.60 -6.02 -7.94
N PRO A 171 -1.55 -6.19 -8.78
CA PRO A 171 -1.68 -5.93 -10.21
C PRO A 171 -2.69 -6.87 -10.86
N TYR A 172 -3.32 -6.41 -11.95
CA TYR A 172 -4.19 -7.27 -12.74
C TYR A 172 -3.34 -8.27 -13.53
N LEU A 173 -3.30 -9.52 -13.08
CA LEU A 173 -2.49 -10.57 -13.68
C LEU A 173 -3.27 -11.36 -14.72
N VAL A 174 -2.56 -11.83 -15.75
CA VAL A 174 -3.14 -12.62 -16.84
C VAL A 174 -2.22 -13.78 -17.18
N CYS A 175 -2.82 -14.92 -17.51
CA CYS A 175 -2.15 -16.15 -17.90
C CYS A 175 -2.33 -16.34 -19.41
N VAL A 176 -1.21 -16.38 -20.13
CA VAL A 176 -1.17 -16.60 -21.56
C VAL A 176 -0.77 -18.04 -21.83
N TRP A 177 -1.71 -18.82 -22.34
CA TRP A 177 -1.56 -20.23 -22.70
C TRP A 177 -1.10 -20.37 -24.15
N ASP A 178 -0.41 -21.48 -24.45
CA ASP A 178 0.01 -21.79 -25.81
C ASP A 178 -1.19 -21.99 -26.76
N TYR A 179 -2.28 -22.60 -26.30
CA TYR A 179 -3.48 -22.79 -27.10
C TYR A 179 -4.76 -22.91 -26.24
N ALA A 180 -5.91 -22.73 -26.88
CA ALA A 180 -7.21 -23.15 -26.39
C ALA A 180 -7.88 -24.10 -27.40
N ASP A 181 -8.57 -25.13 -26.91
CA ASP A 181 -9.34 -26.09 -27.72
C ASP A 181 -10.73 -26.34 -27.12
N GLU A 182 -11.47 -27.33 -27.63
CA GLU A 182 -12.82 -27.66 -27.15
C GLU A 182 -12.87 -28.09 -25.65
N TYR A 183 -11.72 -28.46 -25.07
CA TYR A 183 -11.57 -28.84 -23.67
C TYR A 183 -11.06 -27.70 -22.79
N GLY A 184 -10.69 -26.55 -23.37
CA GLY A 184 -10.24 -25.35 -22.66
C GLY A 184 -8.81 -24.95 -22.98
N PHE A 185 -8.17 -24.24 -22.06
CA PHE A 185 -6.80 -23.74 -22.21
C PHE A 185 -5.75 -24.82 -21.93
N GLY A 186 -4.66 -24.84 -22.71
CA GLY A 186 -3.63 -25.86 -22.59
C GLY A 186 -2.27 -25.49 -23.15
N GLY A 187 -1.30 -26.38 -22.90
CA GLY A 187 0.11 -26.20 -23.24
C GLY A 187 0.89 -25.48 -22.15
N ASN A 188 2.05 -24.89 -22.51
CA ASN A 188 2.77 -24.06 -21.56
C ASN A 188 2.03 -22.75 -21.36
N SER A 189 2.28 -22.11 -20.23
CA SER A 189 1.73 -20.79 -19.94
C SER A 189 2.77 -19.86 -19.35
N GLN A 190 2.49 -18.57 -19.48
CA GLN A 190 3.30 -17.49 -18.94
C GLN A 190 2.39 -16.45 -18.31
N PHE A 191 2.86 -15.83 -17.23
CA PHE A 191 2.12 -14.81 -16.50
C PHE A 191 2.60 -13.42 -16.90
N TYR A 192 1.66 -12.51 -17.05
CA TYR A 192 1.87 -11.10 -17.35
C TYR A 192 1.00 -10.25 -16.43
N ALA A 193 1.35 -8.99 -16.27
CA ALA A 193 0.44 -7.97 -15.74
C ALA A 193 -0.16 -7.21 -16.92
N GLU A 194 -1.44 -6.87 -16.83
CA GLU A 194 -2.15 -6.09 -17.85
C GLU A 194 -2.50 -4.71 -17.30
N GLY A 195 -2.09 -3.67 -18.02
CA GLY A 195 -2.43 -2.28 -17.73
C GLY A 195 -3.84 -1.92 -18.22
N GLU A 196 -4.34 -0.76 -17.80
CA GLU A 196 -5.69 -0.27 -18.19
C GLU A 196 -5.89 -0.08 -19.70
N ASP A 197 -4.79 0.10 -20.45
CA ASP A 197 -4.79 0.23 -21.90
C ASP A 197 -4.70 -1.13 -22.64
N GLY A 198 -4.71 -2.25 -21.90
CA GLY A 198 -4.49 -3.60 -22.42
C GLY A 198 -3.01 -3.90 -22.70
N GLY A 199 -2.09 -3.03 -22.29
CA GLY A 199 -0.66 -3.25 -22.41
C GLY A 199 -0.17 -4.36 -21.47
N LEU A 200 0.65 -5.28 -21.96
CA LEU A 200 1.24 -6.35 -21.15
C LEU A 200 2.59 -5.92 -20.58
N PHE A 201 2.84 -6.35 -19.35
CA PHE A 201 4.09 -6.16 -18.62
C PHE A 201 4.61 -7.51 -18.14
N GLU A 202 5.92 -7.67 -18.17
CA GLU A 202 6.59 -8.80 -17.54
C GLU A 202 6.29 -8.80 -16.05
N VAL A 203 6.18 -9.99 -15.48
CA VAL A 203 5.99 -10.19 -14.04
C VAL A 203 7.27 -10.76 -13.44
N GLN A 204 7.59 -10.35 -12.22
CA GLN A 204 8.76 -10.86 -11.52
C GLN A 204 8.74 -12.41 -11.45
N PRO A 205 9.86 -13.10 -11.72
CA PRO A 205 9.95 -14.55 -11.65
C PRO A 205 9.54 -15.14 -10.30
N ASP A 206 9.83 -14.42 -9.22
CA ASP A 206 9.58 -14.82 -7.83
C ASP A 206 8.09 -15.04 -7.55
N LEU A 207 7.18 -14.34 -8.24
CA LEU A 207 5.74 -14.58 -8.09
C LEU A 207 5.38 -16.00 -8.51
N HIS A 208 5.89 -16.48 -9.64
CA HIS A 208 5.64 -17.84 -10.10
C HIS A 208 6.29 -18.87 -9.17
N LEU A 209 7.50 -18.58 -8.66
CA LEU A 209 8.17 -19.45 -7.69
C LEU A 209 7.38 -19.54 -6.37
N TRP A 210 6.80 -18.44 -5.91
CA TRP A 210 5.97 -18.40 -4.72
C TRP A 210 4.62 -19.12 -4.90
N LEU A 211 3.92 -18.87 -6.01
CA LEU A 211 2.68 -19.59 -6.32
C LEU A 211 2.92 -21.10 -6.50
N SER A 212 4.09 -21.52 -6.98
CA SER A 212 4.46 -22.93 -7.09
C SER A 212 5.06 -23.53 -5.81
N GLY A 213 5.16 -22.76 -4.72
CA GLY A 213 5.70 -23.22 -3.43
C GLY A 213 7.22 -23.43 -3.42
N GLN A 214 7.92 -22.97 -4.46
CA GLN A 214 9.38 -23.06 -4.58
C GLN A 214 10.11 -21.93 -3.84
N GLN A 215 9.39 -20.88 -3.47
CA GLN A 215 9.91 -19.73 -2.75
C GLN A 215 8.90 -19.27 -1.69
N GLU A 216 9.38 -18.97 -0.49
CA GLU A 216 8.51 -18.63 0.65
C GLU A 216 7.84 -17.24 0.50
N THR A 217 8.46 -16.31 -0.22
CA THR A 217 7.95 -14.94 -0.39
C THR A 217 8.08 -14.47 -1.84
N PRO A 218 7.07 -13.82 -2.44
CA PRO A 218 7.13 -13.36 -3.83
C PRO A 218 7.88 -12.02 -4.00
N GLY A 219 8.40 -11.45 -2.92
CA GLY A 219 8.89 -10.07 -2.88
C GLY A 219 7.77 -9.04 -2.68
N PRO A 220 8.13 -7.75 -2.51
CA PRO A 220 7.15 -6.66 -2.32
C PRO A 220 6.22 -6.51 -3.53
N LEU A 221 4.93 -6.24 -3.29
CA LEU A 221 3.89 -6.23 -4.32
C LEU A 221 4.11 -5.13 -5.40
N ASP A 222 4.69 -4.00 -5.01
CA ASP A 222 5.08 -2.90 -5.90
C ASP A 222 6.22 -3.27 -6.88
N THR A 223 6.91 -4.39 -6.64
CA THR A 223 7.99 -4.90 -7.51
C THR A 223 7.53 -5.97 -8.50
N TRP A 224 6.27 -6.43 -8.40
CA TRP A 224 5.80 -7.54 -9.22
C TRP A 224 5.69 -7.18 -10.71
N VAL A 225 5.33 -5.93 -11.02
CA VAL A 225 5.23 -5.44 -12.40
C VAL A 225 6.60 -4.93 -12.86
N CYS A 226 7.15 -5.56 -13.89
CA CYS A 226 8.48 -5.28 -14.42
C CYS A 226 8.38 -4.42 -15.70
N ALA A 227 9.14 -4.77 -16.74
CA ALA A 227 9.20 -4.01 -17.99
C ALA A 227 7.98 -4.27 -18.88
N PRO A 228 7.52 -3.30 -19.68
CA PRO A 228 6.51 -3.53 -20.70
C PRO A 228 6.99 -4.54 -21.75
N VAL A 229 6.09 -5.41 -22.19
CA VAL A 229 6.34 -6.35 -23.28
C VAL A 229 6.41 -5.56 -24.59
N ALA A 230 7.57 -5.60 -25.24
CA ALA A 230 7.85 -4.76 -26.40
C ALA A 230 7.05 -5.12 -27.67
N GLU A 231 6.55 -6.35 -27.76
CA GLU A 231 5.82 -6.84 -28.93
C GLU A 231 4.31 -6.79 -28.68
N PRO A 232 3.53 -6.13 -29.56
CA PRO A 232 2.08 -6.19 -29.50
C PRO A 232 1.65 -7.65 -29.65
N THR A 233 0.97 -8.18 -28.63
CA THR A 233 0.51 -9.56 -28.63
C THR A 233 -1.00 -9.54 -28.77
N GLU A 234 -1.52 -10.04 -29.89
CA GLU A 234 -2.94 -10.29 -30.07
C GLU A 234 -3.27 -11.72 -29.66
N PHE A 235 -4.33 -11.89 -28.87
CA PHE A 235 -4.81 -13.19 -28.43
C PHE A 235 -6.12 -13.53 -29.13
N PRO A 236 -6.17 -14.57 -29.98
CA PRO A 236 -7.40 -14.95 -30.67
C PRO A 236 -8.49 -15.48 -29.72
N VAL A 237 -8.12 -15.97 -28.54
CA VAL A 237 -9.05 -16.51 -27.53
C VAL A 237 -8.77 -15.86 -26.18
N SER A 238 -9.83 -15.40 -25.53
CA SER A 238 -9.84 -14.88 -24.16
C SER A 238 -11.05 -15.44 -23.41
N ASP A 239 -10.93 -15.60 -22.10
CA ASP A 239 -12.07 -15.85 -21.22
C ASP A 239 -12.70 -14.59 -20.63
N ASP A 240 -12.26 -13.40 -21.07
CA ASP A 240 -12.62 -12.06 -20.56
C ASP A 240 -12.23 -11.80 -19.09
N PHE A 241 -11.44 -12.67 -18.47
CA PHE A 241 -10.96 -12.49 -17.10
C PHE A 241 -9.43 -12.52 -17.05
N HIS A 242 -8.85 -13.70 -16.97
CA HIS A 242 -7.43 -13.85 -16.65
C HIS A 242 -6.73 -14.85 -17.58
N ASN A 243 -7.42 -15.40 -18.58
CA ASN A 243 -6.86 -16.41 -19.46
C ASN A 243 -6.95 -15.97 -20.92
N TYR A 244 -5.79 -15.94 -21.56
CA TYR A 244 -5.63 -15.71 -22.98
C TYR A 244 -4.95 -16.92 -23.63
N ALA A 245 -5.21 -17.18 -24.90
CA ALA A 245 -4.46 -18.18 -25.66
C ALA A 245 -3.84 -17.57 -26.92
N ARG A 246 -2.63 -18.01 -27.25
CA ARG A 246 -1.92 -17.61 -28.48
C ARG A 246 -2.53 -18.21 -29.75
N VAL A 247 -3.18 -19.37 -29.63
CA VAL A 247 -3.71 -20.13 -30.76
C VAL A 247 -5.07 -20.70 -30.40
N ASP A 248 -6.04 -20.58 -31.31
CA ASP A 248 -7.30 -21.31 -31.27
C ASP A 248 -7.14 -22.65 -32.03
N ARG A 249 -7.45 -23.76 -31.36
CA ARG A 249 -7.43 -25.14 -31.90
C ARG A 249 -8.81 -25.79 -31.87
N THR A 250 -9.88 -25.01 -31.67
CA THR A 250 -11.25 -25.54 -31.68
C THR A 250 -11.70 -26.05 -33.06
N ASP A 251 -10.99 -25.69 -34.14
CA ASP A 251 -11.31 -26.04 -35.53
C ASP A 251 -10.37 -27.10 -36.18
N ASP A 252 -9.44 -27.73 -35.42
CA ASP A 252 -8.47 -28.73 -35.94
C ASP A 252 -8.97 -30.19 -35.88
#